data_AF-X0WNE9-F1
#
_entry.id   AF-X0WNE9-F1
#
_cell.length_a   1.000
_cell.length_b   1.000
_cell.length_c   1.000
_cell.angle_alpha   90.00
_cell.angle_beta   90.00
_cell.angle_gamma   90.00
#
_symmetry.space_group_name_H-M   'P 1'
#
loop_
_entity.id
_entity.type
_entity.pdbx_description
1 polymer ?
#
loop_
_entity_poly.entity_id
_entity_poly.type
_entity_poly.pdbx_seq_one_letter_code
_entity_poly.pdbx_strand_id
1 'polypeptide(L)'
;AAVLAGYPGTIAGTWQQAGRAGRKTEASLAALVTSASPLDQFLARHPDYFFDRSPEQALINPDNLLILLGHLRCAAFELPFRAGESFGRVEEARVAEFLQFLQEAGVLHQSGGRYFWMADQYPAESVSLRSASPETVLLQARDDDEWTTIGQVDHASAHWMVHPGAIYLHEGQAYLVEELELTQHIARLQAAEVDYYTQPCRETTVRLLEKLDEVEARGGTKAHGEIAVTSQVIGFRKVKW
;
A
#
# COMPACT_ATOMS: atom_id res chain seq x y z
N ALA A 1 9.83 -27.99 8.44
CA ALA A 1 8.36 -27.90 8.44
C ALA A 1 7.95 -26.43 8.31
N ALA A 2 6.75 -26.14 7.82
CA ALA A 2 6.12 -24.82 7.82
C ALA A 2 4.86 -24.90 8.68
N VAL A 3 4.65 -23.91 9.54
CA VAL A 3 3.45 -23.79 10.37
C VAL A 3 2.81 -22.45 10.04
N LEU A 4 1.60 -22.48 9.52
CA LEU A 4 0.83 -21.29 9.16
C LEU A 4 -0.20 -21.08 10.27
N ALA A 5 -0.08 -19.97 10.99
CA ALA A 5 -1.00 -19.59 12.07
C ALA A 5 -2.21 -18.84 11.49
N GLY A 6 -3.22 -19.60 11.08
CA GLY A 6 -4.40 -19.10 10.37
C GLY A 6 -4.21 -19.02 8.85
N TYR A 7 -5.31 -18.87 8.13
CA TYR A 7 -5.28 -18.73 6.68
C TYR A 7 -4.70 -17.36 6.29
N PRO A 8 -3.65 -17.30 5.45
CA PRO A 8 -3.02 -16.04 5.00
C PRO A 8 -3.93 -15.07 4.24
N GLY A 9 -5.19 -15.44 3.98
CA GLY A 9 -6.17 -14.63 3.24
C GLY A 9 -6.28 -14.99 1.76
N THR A 10 -5.23 -15.59 1.17
CA THR A 10 -5.21 -16.00 -0.25
C THR A 10 -4.66 -17.41 -0.45
N ILE A 11 -5.09 -18.05 -1.53
CA ILE A 11 -4.66 -19.40 -1.92
C ILE A 11 -3.20 -19.34 -2.34
N ALA A 12 -2.84 -18.35 -3.17
CA ALA A 12 -1.46 -18.10 -3.57
C ALA A 12 -0.54 -17.90 -2.35
N GLY A 13 -0.94 -17.08 -1.38
CA GLY A 13 -0.17 -16.83 -0.16
C GLY A 13 0.04 -18.09 0.67
N THR A 14 -1.00 -18.92 0.78
CA THR A 14 -0.92 -20.22 1.48
C THR A 14 0.09 -21.15 0.82
N TRP A 15 0.03 -21.31 -0.50
CA TRP A 15 0.99 -22.14 -1.24
C TRP A 15 2.42 -21.60 -1.15
N GLN A 16 2.61 -20.29 -1.24
CA GLN A 16 3.93 -19.67 -1.10
C GLN A 16 4.54 -19.90 0.29
N GLN A 17 3.75 -19.79 1.36
CA GLN A 17 4.20 -20.06 2.71
C GLN A 17 4.48 -21.55 2.93
N ALA A 18 3.57 -22.44 2.49
CA ALA A 18 3.77 -23.89 2.56
C ALA A 18 5.03 -24.34 1.80
N GLY A 19 5.28 -23.76 0.62
CA GLY A 19 6.44 -24.03 -0.21
C GLY A 19 7.79 -23.63 0.41
N ARG A 20 7.80 -22.88 1.53
CA ARG A 20 9.03 -22.63 2.31
C ARG A 20 9.53 -23.88 3.02
N ALA A 21 8.72 -24.93 3.14
CA ALA A 21 9.11 -26.21 3.72
C ALA A 21 9.24 -27.31 2.66
N GLY A 22 10.48 -27.72 2.40
CA GLY A 22 10.78 -28.80 1.45
C GLY A 22 12.25 -28.78 1.07
N ARG A 23 12.94 -29.92 1.18
CA ARG A 23 14.32 -30.12 0.68
C ARG A 23 14.34 -31.42 -0.11
N LYS A 24 15.23 -31.51 -1.10
CA LYS A 24 15.19 -32.49 -2.21
C LYS A 24 14.84 -33.94 -1.81
N THR A 25 15.39 -34.44 -0.71
CA THR A 25 15.32 -35.88 -0.38
C THR A 25 14.62 -36.18 0.95
N GLU A 26 14.28 -35.17 1.73
CA GLU A 26 13.73 -35.35 3.08
C GLU A 26 12.23 -35.08 3.09
N ALA A 27 11.50 -35.80 3.94
CA ALA A 27 10.09 -35.52 4.17
C ALA A 27 9.91 -34.09 4.69
N SER A 28 8.91 -33.37 4.15
CA SER A 28 8.50 -32.06 4.64
C SER A 28 7.05 -32.08 5.08
N LEU A 29 6.72 -31.13 5.96
CA LEU A 29 5.38 -30.93 6.49
C LEU A 29 5.05 -29.44 6.39
N ALA A 30 3.87 -29.14 5.89
CA ALA A 30 3.22 -27.85 6.02
C ALA A 30 1.91 -28.05 6.79
N ALA A 31 1.74 -27.33 7.89
CA ALA A 31 0.56 -27.42 8.75
C ALA A 31 -0.14 -26.06 8.81
N LEU A 32 -1.40 -26.02 8.39
CA LEU A 32 -2.29 -24.86 8.55
C LEU A 32 -3.07 -25.01 9.85
N VAL A 33 -2.77 -24.16 10.83
CA VAL A 33 -3.44 -24.14 12.14
C VAL A 33 -4.56 -23.11 12.10
N THR A 34 -5.79 -23.57 11.90
CA THR A 34 -6.97 -22.71 11.72
C THR A 34 -7.38 -22.00 13.02
N SER A 35 -7.67 -20.72 12.93
CA SER A 35 -8.25 -19.91 14.00
C SER A 35 -9.79 -20.02 14.06
N ALA A 36 -10.41 -19.29 14.99
CA ALA A 36 -11.87 -19.18 15.07
C ALA A 36 -12.49 -18.28 13.99
N SER A 37 -11.70 -17.72 13.06
CA SER A 37 -12.22 -16.86 11.99
C SER A 37 -13.21 -17.64 11.10
N PRO A 38 -14.29 -17.01 10.61
CA PRO A 38 -15.25 -17.70 9.73
C PRO A 38 -14.60 -18.31 8.48
N LEU A 39 -13.57 -17.65 7.93
CA LEU A 39 -12.86 -18.10 6.74
C LEU A 39 -12.02 -19.36 7.02
N ASP A 40 -11.26 -19.34 8.12
CA ASP A 40 -10.46 -20.50 8.56
C ASP A 40 -11.37 -21.70 8.84
N GLN A 41 -12.49 -21.45 9.52
CA GLN A 41 -13.47 -22.49 9.87
C GLN A 41 -14.19 -23.04 8.64
N PHE A 42 -14.43 -22.22 7.62
CA PHE A 42 -14.97 -22.68 6.34
C PHE A 42 -13.98 -23.59 5.63
N LEU A 43 -12.71 -23.18 5.52
CA LEU A 43 -11.65 -23.98 4.89
C LEU A 43 -11.40 -25.30 5.61
N ALA A 44 -11.46 -25.30 6.95
CA ALA A 44 -11.35 -26.52 7.76
C ALA A 44 -12.48 -27.52 7.48
N ARG A 45 -13.70 -27.05 7.23
CA ARG A 45 -14.88 -27.89 6.95
C ARG A 45 -14.99 -28.29 5.49
N HIS A 46 -14.40 -27.51 4.58
CA HIS A 46 -14.46 -27.71 3.14
C HIS A 46 -13.03 -27.66 2.53
N PRO A 47 -12.15 -28.61 2.87
CA PRO A 47 -10.77 -28.59 2.39
C PRO A 47 -10.67 -28.67 0.86
N ASP A 48 -11.61 -29.36 0.21
CA ASP A 48 -11.67 -29.48 -1.26
C ASP A 48 -11.76 -28.11 -1.94
N TYR A 49 -12.42 -27.13 -1.31
CA TYR A 49 -12.45 -25.75 -1.81
C TYR A 49 -11.05 -25.17 -1.99
N PHE A 50 -10.14 -25.43 -1.06
CA PHE A 50 -8.77 -24.93 -1.14
C PHE A 50 -7.97 -25.66 -2.23
N PHE A 51 -8.09 -26.99 -2.29
CA PHE A 51 -7.29 -27.82 -3.20
C PHE A 51 -7.77 -27.76 -4.65
N ASP A 52 -9.06 -27.54 -4.90
CA ASP A 52 -9.64 -27.49 -6.25
C ASP A 52 -9.52 -26.11 -6.91
N ARG A 53 -9.25 -25.06 -6.11
CA ARG A 53 -9.15 -23.69 -6.61
C ARG A 53 -7.74 -23.40 -7.12
N SER A 54 -7.66 -22.85 -8.33
CA SER A 54 -6.44 -22.21 -8.81
C SER A 54 -6.11 -20.98 -7.95
N PRO A 55 -4.81 -20.68 -7.71
CA PRO A 55 -4.37 -19.41 -7.16
C PRO A 55 -4.96 -18.21 -7.90
N GLU A 56 -5.07 -17.09 -7.19
CA GLU A 56 -5.62 -15.83 -7.68
C GLU A 56 -4.83 -15.29 -8.89
N GLN A 57 -5.51 -14.57 -9.77
CA GLN A 57 -4.90 -13.94 -10.95
C GLN A 57 -4.34 -12.56 -10.60
N ALA A 58 -3.14 -12.25 -11.09
CA ALA A 58 -2.60 -10.91 -11.05
C ALA A 58 -3.19 -10.08 -12.20
N LEU A 59 -4.05 -9.11 -11.87
CA LEU A 59 -4.65 -8.19 -12.83
C LEU A 59 -3.90 -6.86 -12.79
N ILE A 60 -3.50 -6.34 -13.95
CA ILE A 60 -2.87 -5.03 -14.09
C ILE A 60 -3.65 -4.18 -15.08
N ASN A 61 -3.68 -2.87 -14.84
CA ASN A 61 -4.23 -1.88 -15.76
C ASN A 61 -3.19 -0.76 -15.98
N PRO A 62 -2.16 -1.02 -16.81
CA PRO A 62 -1.13 -0.01 -17.10
C PRO A 62 -1.71 1.24 -17.79
N ASP A 63 -2.87 1.11 -18.44
CA ASP A 63 -3.54 2.18 -19.18
C ASP A 63 -4.51 3.01 -18.32
N ASN A 64 -4.45 2.83 -16.99
CA ASN A 64 -5.13 3.69 -16.04
C ASN A 64 -4.68 5.14 -16.27
N LEU A 65 -5.66 6.04 -16.43
CA LEU A 65 -5.44 7.44 -16.82
C LEU A 65 -4.36 8.14 -15.98
N LEU A 66 -4.44 8.02 -14.65
CA LEU A 66 -3.53 8.74 -13.74
C LEU A 66 -2.13 8.13 -13.74
N ILE A 67 -2.04 6.80 -13.76
CA ILE A 67 -0.76 6.07 -13.80
C ILE A 67 -0.03 6.38 -15.11
N LEU A 68 -0.74 6.24 -16.23
CA LEU A 68 -0.19 6.47 -17.56
C LEU A 68 0.28 7.92 -17.72
N LEU A 69 -0.52 8.90 -17.30
CA LEU A 69 -0.13 10.31 -17.36
C LEU A 69 1.11 10.60 -16.49
N GLY A 70 1.18 10.03 -15.28
CA GLY A 70 2.35 10.13 -14.42
C GLY A 70 3.62 9.60 -15.09
N HIS A 71 3.54 8.41 -15.70
CA HIS A 71 4.67 7.81 -16.41
C HIS A 71 5.03 8.52 -17.72
N LEU A 72 4.06 9.08 -18.45
CA LEU A 72 4.35 9.88 -19.65
C LEU A 72 5.11 11.18 -19.31
N ARG A 73 4.79 11.81 -18.17
CA ARG A 73 5.56 12.96 -17.65
C ARG A 73 7.01 12.57 -17.38
N CYS A 74 7.23 11.45 -16.68
CA CYS A 74 8.57 10.91 -16.44
C CYS A 74 9.30 10.58 -17.75
N ALA A 75 8.63 9.90 -18.69
CA ALA A 75 9.23 9.51 -19.97
C ALA A 75 9.67 10.75 -20.79
N ALA A 76 8.84 11.78 -20.86
CA ALA A 76 9.15 13.02 -21.58
C ALA A 76 10.24 13.85 -20.91
N PHE A 77 10.39 13.75 -19.58
CA PHE A 77 11.53 14.31 -18.85
C PHE A 77 12.84 13.57 -19.16
N GLU A 78 12.81 12.23 -19.16
CA GLU A 78 13.99 11.40 -19.43
C GLU A 78 14.49 11.56 -20.87
N LEU A 79 13.58 11.52 -21.84
CA LEU A 79 13.89 11.66 -23.26
C LEU A 79 12.77 12.40 -24.01
N PRO A 80 13.10 13.32 -24.94
CA PRO A 80 12.09 14.02 -25.73
C PRO A 80 11.22 13.05 -26.54
N PHE A 81 9.91 13.08 -26.30
CA PHE A 81 8.96 12.15 -26.88
C PHE A 81 8.70 12.49 -28.35
N ARG A 82 8.77 11.53 -29.28
CA ARG A 82 8.51 11.84 -30.69
C ARG A 82 7.00 11.88 -30.96
N ALA A 83 6.56 12.84 -31.77
CA ALA A 83 5.18 12.86 -32.25
C ALA A 83 4.88 11.60 -33.07
N GLY A 84 3.77 10.94 -32.75
CA GLY A 84 3.36 9.67 -33.36
C GLY A 84 4.08 8.43 -32.84
N GLU A 85 4.82 8.54 -31.75
CA GLU A 85 5.43 7.40 -31.08
C GLU A 85 4.43 6.74 -30.12
N SER A 86 4.43 5.40 -30.10
CA SER A 86 3.63 4.60 -29.17
C SER A 86 4.27 4.54 -27.79
N PHE A 87 3.46 4.44 -26.73
CA PHE A 87 3.93 4.18 -25.37
C PHE A 87 3.29 2.90 -24.82
N GLY A 88 4.07 1.81 -24.77
CA GLY A 88 3.56 0.50 -24.36
C GLY A 88 2.51 -0.04 -25.32
N ARG A 89 1.30 -0.31 -24.83
CA ARG A 89 0.15 -0.79 -25.63
C ARG A 89 -0.88 0.30 -25.92
N VAL A 90 -0.58 1.55 -25.56
CA VAL A 90 -1.49 2.67 -25.73
C VAL A 90 -1.50 3.11 -27.20
N GLU A 91 -2.70 3.26 -27.75
CA GLU A 91 -2.90 3.78 -29.11
C GLU A 91 -2.25 5.14 -29.30
N GLU A 92 -1.62 5.35 -30.46
CA GLU A 92 -0.89 6.57 -30.81
C GLU A 92 -1.74 7.84 -30.61
N ALA A 93 -3.02 7.79 -31.03
CA ALA A 93 -3.95 8.90 -30.87
C ALA A 93 -4.13 9.31 -29.40
N ARG A 94 -4.20 8.33 -28.50
CA ARG A 94 -4.38 8.59 -27.07
C ARG A 94 -3.10 9.11 -26.43
N VAL A 95 -1.93 8.65 -26.88
CA VAL A 95 -0.65 9.25 -26.47
C VAL A 95 -0.56 10.71 -26.94
N ALA A 96 -0.97 10.99 -28.16
CA ALA A 96 -0.99 12.35 -28.70
C ALA A 96 -1.91 13.28 -27.89
N GLU A 97 -3.09 12.82 -27.47
CA GLU A 97 -3.99 13.57 -26.58
C GLU A 97 -3.30 13.93 -25.24
N PHE A 98 -2.56 12.99 -24.64
CA PHE A 98 -1.80 13.26 -23.42
C PHE A 98 -0.67 14.27 -23.62
N LEU A 99 0.10 14.13 -24.70
CA LEU A 99 1.21 15.04 -25.00
C LEU A 99 0.69 16.45 -25.29
N GLN A 100 -0.44 16.56 -25.99
CA GLN A 100 -1.12 17.82 -26.22
C GLN A 100 -1.62 18.43 -24.91
N PHE A 101 -2.29 17.66 -24.07
CA PHE A 101 -2.73 18.11 -22.74
C PHE A 101 -1.55 18.63 -21.89
N LEU A 102 -0.42 17.91 -21.87
CA LEU A 102 0.78 18.32 -21.13
C LEU A 102 1.45 19.56 -21.73
N GLN A 103 1.38 19.75 -23.05
CA GLN A 103 1.81 20.97 -23.70
C GLN A 103 0.91 22.17 -23.35
N GLU A 104 -0.41 21.99 -23.36
CA GLU A 104 -1.39 23.00 -22.96
C GLU A 104 -1.24 23.39 -21.48
N ALA A 105 -0.90 22.41 -20.63
CA ALA A 105 -0.55 22.64 -19.23
C ALA A 105 0.81 23.34 -19.02
N GLY A 106 1.57 23.64 -20.09
CA GLY A 106 2.87 24.31 -20.03
C GLY A 106 4.02 23.42 -19.53
N VAL A 107 3.80 22.10 -19.43
CA VAL A 107 4.79 21.14 -18.93
C VAL A 107 5.72 20.68 -20.06
N LEU A 108 5.18 20.56 -21.27
CA LEU A 108 5.91 20.18 -22.48
C LEU A 108 5.94 21.32 -23.51
N HIS A 109 6.99 21.33 -24.33
CA HIS A 109 7.07 22.17 -25.53
C HIS A 109 7.35 21.34 -26.77
N GLN A 110 6.55 21.53 -27.81
CA GLN A 110 6.73 20.82 -29.06
C GLN A 110 7.66 21.58 -30.01
N SER A 111 8.75 20.94 -30.44
CA SER A 111 9.69 21.48 -31.42
C SER A 111 10.28 20.36 -32.28
N GLY A 112 10.44 20.58 -33.59
CA GLY A 112 11.05 19.59 -34.50
C GLY A 112 10.37 18.22 -34.50
N GLY A 113 9.05 18.16 -34.27
CA GLY A 113 8.30 16.91 -34.19
C GLY A 113 8.54 16.08 -32.92
N ARG A 114 9.08 16.71 -31.86
CA ARG A 114 9.27 16.09 -30.55
C ARG A 114 8.74 16.99 -29.44
N TYR A 115 8.39 16.40 -28.31
CA TYR A 115 7.95 17.06 -27.10
C TYR A 115 9.09 17.06 -26.09
N PHE A 116 9.50 18.25 -25.66
CA PHE A 116 10.57 18.46 -24.69
C PHE A 116 9.97 18.88 -23.35
N TRP A 117 10.51 18.35 -22.27
CA TRP A 117 10.18 18.78 -20.92
C TRP A 117 10.67 20.20 -20.65
N MET A 118 9.81 21.06 -20.13
CA MET A 118 10.10 22.48 -19.87
C MET A 118 9.91 22.90 -18.41
N ALA A 119 9.32 22.05 -17.58
CA ALA A 119 9.06 22.40 -16.18
C ALA A 119 10.33 22.20 -15.31
N ASP A 120 10.52 23.05 -14.30
CA ASP A 120 11.63 22.91 -13.36
C ASP A 120 11.48 21.71 -12.41
N GLN A 121 10.26 21.16 -12.33
CA GLN A 121 9.91 20.08 -11.42
C GLN A 121 10.43 18.73 -11.93
N TYR A 122 11.01 17.93 -11.02
CA TYR A 122 11.38 16.55 -11.32
C TYR A 122 10.15 15.65 -11.19
N PRO A 123 9.57 15.12 -12.30
CA PRO A 123 8.26 14.47 -12.24
C PRO A 123 8.25 13.19 -11.40
N ALA A 124 9.37 12.46 -11.34
CA ALA A 124 9.47 11.19 -10.63
C ALA A 124 9.29 11.33 -9.11
N GLU A 125 9.59 12.49 -8.51
CA GLU A 125 9.32 12.76 -7.09
C GLU A 125 7.84 12.73 -6.74
N SER A 126 6.97 13.11 -7.69
CA SER A 126 5.52 13.14 -7.49
C SER A 126 4.82 11.80 -7.78
N VAL A 127 5.54 10.79 -8.25
CA VAL A 127 4.99 9.49 -8.66
C VAL A 127 5.45 8.40 -7.69
N SER A 128 4.54 7.92 -6.82
CA SER A 128 4.78 6.73 -6.02
C SER A 128 4.36 5.46 -6.78
N LEU A 129 5.26 4.47 -6.86
CA LEU A 129 5.00 3.19 -7.54
C LEU A 129 4.20 2.19 -6.71
N ARG A 130 4.17 2.36 -5.38
CA ARG A 130 3.65 1.34 -4.44
C ARG A 130 2.60 1.85 -3.48
N SER A 131 2.69 3.11 -3.09
CA SER A 131 1.84 3.70 -2.06
C SER A 131 0.94 4.78 -2.64
N ALA A 132 -0.20 5.00 -1.99
CA ALA A 132 -1.07 6.13 -2.33
C ALA A 132 -0.40 7.49 -2.03
N SER A 133 0.58 7.53 -1.11
CA SER A 133 1.42 8.70 -0.81
C SER A 133 2.89 8.31 -0.68
N PRO A 134 3.85 9.08 -1.25
CA PRO A 134 5.28 8.85 -1.06
C PRO A 134 5.78 9.16 0.36
N GLU A 135 4.94 9.74 1.23
CA GLU A 135 5.32 10.18 2.57
C GLU A 135 5.52 9.00 3.54
N THR A 136 6.62 9.06 4.29
CA THR A 136 7.00 8.06 5.30
C THR A 136 7.39 8.76 6.59
N VAL A 137 7.18 8.10 7.73
CA VAL A 137 7.62 8.54 9.05
C VAL A 137 8.84 7.72 9.47
N LEU A 138 9.95 8.40 9.80
CA LEU A 138 11.16 7.79 10.30
C LEU A 138 11.00 7.42 11.78
N LEU A 139 11.46 6.23 12.14
CA LEU A 139 11.46 5.72 13.51
C LEU A 139 12.85 5.93 14.10
N GLN A 140 12.98 6.87 15.03
CA GLN A 140 14.25 7.18 15.68
C GLN A 140 14.23 6.68 17.13
N ALA A 141 15.20 5.86 17.48
CA ALA A 141 15.43 5.43 18.85
C ALA A 141 16.68 6.09 19.42
N ARG A 142 16.68 6.32 20.73
CA ARG A 142 17.84 6.84 21.44
C ARG A 142 18.79 5.69 21.80
N ASP A 143 20.05 5.82 21.41
CA ASP A 143 21.16 4.92 21.76
C ASP A 143 22.31 5.78 22.30
N ASP A 144 22.70 5.60 23.57
CA ASP A 144 23.80 6.31 24.24
C ASP A 144 23.94 7.82 23.88
N ASP A 145 22.83 8.57 24.02
CA ASP A 145 22.68 10.01 23.74
C ASP A 145 22.63 10.45 22.26
N GLU A 146 22.72 9.53 21.30
CA GLU A 146 22.51 9.80 19.88
C GLU A 146 21.17 9.24 19.38
N TRP A 147 20.55 9.93 18.42
CA TRP A 147 19.35 9.45 17.74
C TRP A 147 19.75 8.59 16.54
N THR A 148 19.37 7.32 16.58
CA THR A 148 19.58 6.37 15.48
C THR A 148 18.25 6.02 14.83
N THR A 149 18.21 6.02 13.50
CA THR A 149 17.02 5.57 12.76
C THR A 149 16.99 4.05 12.73
N ILE A 150 15.96 3.44 13.32
CA ILE A 150 15.76 1.99 13.37
C ILE A 150 14.83 1.48 12.27
N GLY A 151 14.10 2.36 11.60
CA GLY A 151 13.22 1.98 10.50
C GLY A 151 12.33 3.12 10.03
N GLN A 152 11.34 2.77 9.22
CA GLN A 152 10.34 3.70 8.71
C GLN A 152 9.00 2.99 8.53
N VAL A 153 7.92 3.76 8.61
CA VAL A 153 6.56 3.33 8.28
C VAL A 153 5.92 4.31 7.30
N ASP A 154 4.94 3.87 6.53
CA ASP A 154 4.19 4.80 5.68
C ASP A 154 3.36 5.77 6.55
N HIS A 155 3.11 6.99 6.03
CA HIS A 155 2.41 8.03 6.78
C HIS A 155 1.02 7.59 7.28
N ALA A 156 0.26 6.84 6.48
CA ALA A 156 -1.06 6.35 6.89
C ALA A 156 -0.96 5.33 8.04
N SER A 157 0.07 4.49 8.02
CA SER A 157 0.32 3.53 9.08
C SER A 157 0.85 4.14 10.37
N ALA A 158 1.56 5.27 10.27
CA ALA A 158 2.13 5.96 11.43
C ALA A 158 1.09 6.24 12.51
N HIS A 159 -0.10 6.69 12.10
CA HIS A 159 -1.21 7.02 13.02
C HIS A 159 -1.61 5.88 13.95
N TRP A 160 -1.43 4.61 13.55
CA TRP A 160 -1.90 3.46 14.32
C TRP A 160 -0.80 2.51 14.76
N MET A 161 0.35 2.47 14.08
CA MET A 161 1.49 1.64 14.47
C MET A 161 2.35 2.34 15.51
N VAL A 162 2.52 3.65 15.38
CA VAL A 162 3.46 4.45 16.17
C VAL A 162 2.82 5.70 16.73
N HIS A 163 1.59 5.56 17.22
CA HIS A 163 0.99 6.61 18.04
C HIS A 163 1.72 6.70 19.40
N PRO A 164 1.72 7.87 20.07
CA PRO A 164 2.27 7.99 21.42
C PRO A 164 1.68 6.93 22.37
N GLY A 165 2.55 6.24 23.11
CA GLY A 165 2.20 5.14 24.00
C GLY A 165 2.10 3.75 23.35
N ALA A 166 2.27 3.63 22.03
CA ALA A 166 2.35 2.35 21.34
C ALA A 166 3.66 1.61 21.68
N ILE A 167 3.61 0.29 21.72
CA ILE A 167 4.79 -0.58 21.69
C ILE A 167 5.01 -1.02 20.25
N TYR A 168 6.07 -0.50 19.65
CA TYR A 168 6.56 -0.94 18.35
C TYR A 168 7.56 -2.07 18.54
N LEU A 169 7.41 -3.14 17.76
CA LEU A 169 8.30 -4.30 17.79
C LEU A 169 9.19 -4.27 16.56
N HIS A 170 10.49 -4.16 16.78
CA HIS A 170 11.49 -4.19 15.72
C HIS A 170 12.42 -5.37 15.94
N GLU A 171 12.35 -6.36 15.06
CA GLU A 171 13.17 -7.59 15.15
C GLU A 171 13.13 -8.29 16.53
N GLY A 172 11.97 -8.22 17.20
CA GLY A 172 11.75 -8.80 18.53
C GLY A 172 12.12 -7.89 19.70
N GLN A 173 12.76 -6.75 19.46
CA GLN A 173 13.00 -5.72 20.46
C GLN A 173 11.79 -4.79 20.57
N ALA A 174 11.39 -4.48 21.79
CA ALA A 174 10.25 -3.62 22.07
C ALA A 174 10.70 -2.18 22.28
N TYR A 175 9.98 -1.26 21.63
CA TYR A 175 10.20 0.17 21.69
C TYR A 175 8.90 0.88 22.06
N LEU A 176 8.92 1.66 23.13
CA LEU A 176 7.83 2.56 23.48
C LEU A 176 7.93 3.80 22.59
N VAL A 177 6.84 4.15 21.92
CA VAL A 177 6.74 5.40 21.18
C VAL A 177 6.42 6.53 22.16
N GLU A 178 7.35 7.46 22.30
CA GLU A 178 7.19 8.63 23.16
C GLU A 178 6.42 9.74 22.44
N GLU A 179 6.73 9.96 21.16
CA GLU A 179 6.22 11.08 20.39
C GLU A 179 6.09 10.72 18.90
N LEU A 180 5.08 11.30 18.26
CA LEU A 180 4.86 11.24 16.82
C LEU A 180 4.68 12.66 16.27
N GLU A 181 5.70 13.17 15.60
CA GLU A 181 5.76 14.49 14.99
C GLU A 181 5.52 14.38 13.48
N LEU A 182 4.24 14.43 13.07
CA LEU A 182 3.86 14.24 11.67
C LEU A 182 4.40 15.32 10.74
N THR A 183 4.48 16.57 11.20
CA THR A 183 5.04 17.68 10.40
C THR A 183 6.52 17.43 10.03
N GLN A 184 7.29 16.88 10.96
CA GLN A 184 8.71 16.54 10.75
C GLN A 184 8.91 15.13 10.21
N HIS A 185 7.83 14.34 10.10
CA HIS A 185 7.86 12.94 9.70
C HIS A 185 8.76 12.07 10.59
N ILE A 186 8.74 12.30 11.91
CA ILE A 186 9.59 11.58 12.88
C ILE A 186 8.71 11.01 14.00
N ALA A 187 8.91 9.74 14.32
CA ALA A 187 8.46 9.14 15.57
C ALA A 187 9.69 8.91 16.46
N ARG A 188 9.61 9.35 17.71
CA ARG A 188 10.65 9.15 18.73
C ARG A 188 10.30 7.97 19.59
N LEU A 189 11.22 7.03 19.71
CA LEU A 189 11.06 5.79 20.41
C LEU A 189 12.13 5.61 21.48
N GLN A 190 11.77 4.89 22.53
CA GLN A 190 12.67 4.48 23.59
C GLN A 190 12.62 2.95 23.71
N ALA A 191 13.78 2.30 23.83
CA ALA A 191 13.84 0.88 24.14
C ALA A 191 13.08 0.59 25.45
N ALA A 192 12.25 -0.44 25.43
CA ALA A 192 11.37 -0.77 26.53
C ALA A 192 11.39 -2.27 26.83
N GLU A 193 11.62 -2.62 28.10
CA GLU A 193 11.44 -3.99 28.58
C GLU A 193 10.01 -4.14 29.14
N VAL A 194 9.11 -4.68 28.33
CA VAL A 194 7.69 -4.82 28.66
C VAL A 194 7.15 -6.23 28.39
N ASP A 195 6.22 -6.69 29.23
CA ASP A 195 5.55 -7.98 29.09
C ASP A 195 4.21 -7.90 28.33
N TYR A 196 4.01 -6.85 27.53
CA TYR A 196 2.80 -6.64 26.73
C TYR A 196 3.12 -6.04 25.36
N TYR A 197 2.20 -6.19 24.42
CA TYR A 197 2.15 -5.45 23.16
C TYR A 197 0.91 -4.55 23.11
N THR A 198 0.90 -3.57 22.21
CA THR A 198 -0.25 -2.67 22.03
C THR A 198 -1.03 -3.00 20.78
N GLN A 199 -2.35 -2.97 20.88
CA GLN A 199 -3.26 -3.11 19.75
C GLN A 199 -4.10 -1.84 19.61
N PRO A 200 -4.02 -1.11 18.47
CA PRO A 200 -4.78 0.11 18.28
C PRO A 200 -6.28 -0.20 18.11
N CYS A 201 -7.12 0.61 18.74
CA CYS A 201 -8.55 0.67 18.50
C CYS A 201 -8.82 1.75 17.45
N ARG A 202 -9.29 1.33 16.27
CA ARG A 202 -9.60 2.23 15.17
C ARG A 202 -11.10 2.30 14.92
N GLU A 203 -11.55 3.51 14.65
CA GLU A 203 -12.88 3.77 14.14
C GLU A 203 -12.76 4.37 12.73
N THR A 204 -13.56 3.85 11.80
CA THR A 204 -13.63 4.35 10.43
C THR A 204 -15.03 4.88 10.18
N THR A 205 -15.11 6.16 9.85
CA THR A 205 -16.35 6.85 9.51
C THR A 205 -16.34 7.18 8.03
N VAL A 206 -17.44 6.86 7.35
CA VAL A 206 -17.65 7.21 5.94
C VAL A 206 -18.78 8.22 5.85
N ARG A 207 -18.49 9.38 5.27
CA ARG A 207 -19.46 10.47 5.07
C ARG A 207 -19.54 10.81 3.59
N LEU A 208 -20.76 10.86 3.06
CA LEU A 208 -21.01 11.43 1.73
C LEU A 208 -20.79 12.94 1.79
N LEU A 209 -19.94 13.45 0.90
CA LEU A 209 -19.72 14.89 0.71
C LEU A 209 -20.65 15.41 -0.37
N GLU A 210 -20.59 14.79 -1.53
CA GLU A 210 -21.34 15.21 -2.71
C GLU A 210 -21.78 13.97 -3.51
N LYS A 211 -22.98 14.06 -4.09
CA LYS A 211 -23.49 13.07 -5.02
C LYS A 211 -23.52 13.69 -6.41
N LEU A 212 -22.76 13.12 -7.33
CA LEU A 212 -22.58 13.64 -8.68
C LEU A 212 -23.59 13.02 -9.67
N ASP A 213 -23.93 11.75 -9.49
CA ASP A 213 -24.92 11.06 -10.32
C ASP A 213 -25.65 9.98 -9.52
N GLU A 214 -26.86 9.67 -9.95
CA GLU A 214 -27.73 8.68 -9.34
C GLU A 214 -28.64 8.03 -10.39
N VAL A 215 -28.66 6.70 -10.39
CA VAL A 215 -29.55 5.91 -11.24
C VAL A 215 -30.27 4.85 -10.43
N GLU A 216 -31.55 4.68 -10.73
CA GLU A 216 -32.35 3.57 -10.22
C GLU A 216 -31.81 2.25 -10.76
N ALA A 217 -31.63 1.29 -9.86
CA ALA A 217 -31.17 -0.05 -10.17
C ALA A 217 -32.13 -1.09 -9.58
N ARG A 218 -32.03 -2.33 -10.04
CA ARG A 218 -32.89 -3.39 -9.50
C ARG A 218 -32.55 -3.62 -8.02
N GLY A 219 -33.49 -3.31 -7.14
CA GLY A 219 -33.36 -3.55 -5.70
C GLY A 219 -32.70 -2.42 -4.91
N GLY A 220 -32.48 -1.25 -5.52
CA GLY A 220 -31.97 -0.07 -4.83
C GLY A 220 -31.40 0.96 -5.79
N THR A 221 -30.61 1.88 -5.26
CA THR A 221 -30.10 3.01 -6.03
C THR A 221 -28.58 2.89 -6.19
N LYS A 222 -28.08 3.18 -7.39
CA LYS A 222 -26.65 3.27 -7.67
C LYS A 222 -26.27 4.74 -7.82
N ALA A 223 -25.34 5.22 -7.01
CA ALA A 223 -24.85 6.59 -7.08
C ALA A 223 -23.33 6.62 -7.22
N HIS A 224 -22.81 7.69 -7.82
CA HIS A 224 -21.38 8.02 -7.79
C HIS A 224 -21.21 9.44 -7.22
N GLY A 225 -20.10 9.67 -6.52
CA GLY A 225 -19.85 10.95 -5.86
C GLY A 225 -18.62 10.90 -4.97
N GLU A 226 -18.46 11.96 -4.20
CA GLU A 226 -17.33 12.14 -3.30
C GLU A 226 -17.67 11.72 -1.88
N ILE A 227 -16.78 10.96 -1.25
CA ILE A 227 -16.91 10.53 0.14
C ILE A 227 -15.66 10.93 0.92
N ALA A 228 -15.86 11.32 2.16
CA ALA A 228 -14.79 11.43 3.15
C ALA A 228 -14.75 10.13 3.96
N VAL A 229 -13.61 9.45 3.93
CA VAL A 229 -13.31 8.30 4.77
C VAL A 229 -12.32 8.74 5.84
N THR A 230 -12.76 8.87 7.08
CA THR A 230 -11.92 9.23 8.22
C THR A 230 -11.62 7.97 9.02
N SER A 231 -10.35 7.63 9.17
CA SER A 231 -9.91 6.59 10.11
C SER A 231 -9.18 7.23 11.27
N GLN A 232 -9.67 7.02 12.49
CA GLN A 232 -9.11 7.60 13.70
C GLN A 232 -8.73 6.50 14.71
N VAL A 233 -7.56 6.64 15.33
CA VAL A 233 -7.20 5.86 16.50
C VAL A 233 -7.84 6.52 17.72
N ILE A 234 -8.83 5.85 18.29
CA ILE A 234 -9.59 6.35 19.44
C ILE A 234 -9.03 5.85 20.78
N GLY A 235 -8.08 4.93 20.73
CA GLY A 235 -7.40 4.37 21.87
C GLY A 235 -6.58 3.15 21.49
N PHE A 236 -6.05 2.45 22.48
CA PHE A 236 -5.35 1.20 22.27
C PHE A 236 -5.51 0.28 23.49
N ARG A 237 -5.28 -1.01 23.29
CA ARG A 237 -5.29 -2.01 24.36
C ARG A 237 -3.87 -2.49 24.60
N LYS A 238 -3.52 -2.71 25.87
CA LYS A 238 -2.31 -3.43 26.26
C LYS A 238 -2.69 -4.90 26.43
N VAL A 239 -2.04 -5.77 25.66
CA VAL A 239 -2.28 -7.21 25.69
C VAL A 239 -1.01 -7.87 26.17
N LYS A 240 -1.11 -8.57 27.31
CA LYS A 240 0.01 -9.33 27.86
C LYS A 240 0.37 -10.48 26.91
N TRP A 241 1.66 -10.76 26.74
CA TRP A 241 2.14 -11.89 25.95
C TRP A 241 1.54 -13.23 26.38
#